data_AF-A0A9P7ADT6-F1
#
_entry.id   AF-A0A9P7ADT6-F1
#
_cell.length_a   1.000
_cell.length_b   1.000
_cell.length_c   1.000
_cell.angle_alpha   90.00
_cell.angle_beta   90.00
_cell.angle_gamma   90.00
#
_symmetry.space_group_name_H-M   'P 1'
#
loop_
_entity.id
_entity.type
_entity.pdbx_description
1 polymer ?
#
loop_
_entity_poly.entity_id
_entity_poly.type
_entity_poly.pdbx_seq_one_letter_code
_entity_poly.pdbx_strand_id
1 'polypeptide(L)'
;MTPGHLSFLHFFNDMARQGKSRSCSPASKQRIATERWLAKPGVRDARNEKARIRVAQNRARKKRVLSCEAHDTPVTASDHEDYYSQYDATKAVLTLDRNDSECDATEAVLANDDLPYLADANLPSPRNSPSLQAIDEESCYDRSFDPDESILTMDSDLPCACDSPSLQTLEILVGQWRKEWLSEEMWNEAYNEALRRALSKGEHAIFVEQCAQHASEGRSLLESIKDVVHTHCPYCRERLKYDTILLYDLLVSVTSEVKFFEVKLVVDTVCN
;
A
#
# COMPACT_ATOMS: atom_id res chain seq x y z
N MET A 1 -29.72 26.64 77.42
CA MET A 1 -29.10 25.31 77.29
C MET A 1 -29.66 24.64 76.06
N THR A 2 -28.92 24.71 74.95
CA THR A 2 -29.24 24.01 73.69
C THR A 2 -27.93 23.39 73.17
N PRO A 3 -27.84 22.06 73.09
CA PRO A 3 -26.70 21.37 72.49
C PRO A 3 -26.96 21.18 70.99
N GLY A 4 -25.94 21.39 70.13
CA GLY A 4 -26.06 20.94 68.74
C GLY A 4 -25.27 21.69 67.67
N HIS A 5 -24.08 22.21 67.96
CA HIS A 5 -23.29 22.94 66.95
C HIS A 5 -21.85 22.41 66.81
N LEU A 6 -21.69 21.08 66.78
CA LEU A 6 -20.41 20.41 66.51
C LEU A 6 -20.60 19.15 65.66
N SER A 7 -21.18 19.29 64.47
CA SER A 7 -21.28 18.17 63.49
C SER A 7 -20.97 18.56 62.05
N PHE A 8 -20.95 19.86 61.71
CA PHE A 8 -20.81 20.26 60.30
C PHE A 8 -19.36 20.30 59.79
N LEU A 9 -18.36 20.51 60.66
CA LEU A 9 -16.95 20.59 60.25
C LEU A 9 -16.23 19.24 60.18
N HIS A 10 -16.81 18.16 60.73
CA HIS A 10 -16.24 16.83 60.61
C HIS A 10 -16.62 16.14 59.29
N PHE A 11 -17.72 16.57 58.65
CA PHE A 11 -18.17 16.01 57.37
C PHE A 11 -17.35 16.52 56.17
N PHE A 12 -16.90 17.78 56.20
CA PHE A 12 -16.10 18.36 55.11
C PHE A 12 -14.66 17.84 55.09
N ASN A 13 -14.09 17.46 56.24
CA ASN A 13 -12.73 16.92 56.30
C ASN A 13 -12.63 15.48 55.77
N ASP A 14 -13.75 14.74 55.75
CA ASP A 14 -13.79 13.36 55.24
C ASP A 14 -13.96 13.30 53.70
N MET A 15 -14.54 14.33 53.07
CA MET A 15 -14.57 14.45 51.60
C MET A 15 -13.22 14.86 51.01
N ALA A 16 -12.38 15.59 51.74
CA ALA A 16 -11.06 16.01 51.25
C ALA A 16 -10.01 14.87 51.22
N ARG A 17 -10.27 13.71 51.85
CA ARG A 17 -9.36 12.55 51.87
C ARG A 17 -9.64 11.50 50.81
N GLN A 18 -10.74 11.57 50.06
CA GLN A 18 -11.12 10.53 49.08
C GLN A 18 -10.82 10.88 47.60
N GLY A 19 -10.20 12.03 47.32
CA GLY A 19 -10.10 12.57 45.96
C GLY A 19 -8.81 12.30 45.17
N LYS A 20 -7.87 11.46 45.63
CA LYS A 20 -6.68 11.12 44.83
C LYS A 20 -7.02 10.00 43.84
N SER A 21 -7.79 10.36 42.81
CA SER A 21 -8.02 9.49 41.66
C SER A 21 -6.65 9.17 41.06
N ARG A 22 -6.20 7.93 41.22
CA ARG A 22 -5.02 7.41 40.53
C ARG A 22 -5.29 7.63 39.05
N SER A 23 -4.63 8.61 38.45
CA SER A 23 -4.71 8.88 37.03
C SER A 23 -4.31 7.61 36.31
N CYS A 24 -5.31 6.90 35.81
CA CYS A 24 -5.15 5.68 35.04
C CYS A 24 -4.16 6.00 33.90
N SER A 25 -3.03 5.29 33.86
CA SER A 25 -2.00 5.54 32.85
C SER A 25 -2.62 5.44 31.45
N PRO A 26 -2.10 6.17 30.44
CA PRO A 26 -2.59 6.07 29.07
C PRO A 26 -2.70 4.61 28.58
N ALA A 27 -1.71 3.78 28.90
CA ALA A 27 -1.73 2.34 28.60
C ALA A 27 -2.91 1.60 29.25
N SER A 28 -3.25 1.93 30.49
CA SER A 28 -4.38 1.32 31.19
C SER A 28 -5.74 1.78 30.62
N LYS A 29 -5.85 3.05 30.18
CA LYS A 29 -7.03 3.55 29.46
C LYS A 29 -7.22 2.82 28.12
N GLN A 30 -6.14 2.62 27.37
CA GLN A 30 -6.16 1.87 26.11
C GLN A 30 -6.57 0.42 26.34
N ARG A 31 -6.01 -0.24 27.37
CA ARG A 31 -6.37 -1.63 27.72
C ARG A 31 -7.86 -1.77 28.03
N ILE A 32 -8.42 -0.86 28.84
CA ILE A 32 -9.85 -0.85 29.15
C ILE A 32 -10.70 -0.61 27.89
N ALA A 33 -10.28 0.29 27.00
CA ALA A 33 -10.99 0.53 25.74
C ALA A 33 -10.98 -0.71 24.83
N THR A 34 -9.83 -1.38 24.70
CA THR A 34 -9.70 -2.63 23.95
C THR A 34 -10.53 -3.76 24.57
N GLU A 35 -10.50 -3.92 25.89
CA GLU A 35 -11.33 -4.90 26.61
C GLU A 35 -12.83 -4.64 26.38
N ARG A 36 -13.28 -3.38 26.46
CA ARG A 36 -14.66 -3.00 26.17
C ARG A 36 -15.06 -3.28 24.72
N TRP A 37 -14.17 -3.03 23.76
CA TRP A 37 -14.42 -3.32 22.36
C TRP A 37 -14.52 -4.83 22.10
N LEU A 38 -13.64 -5.63 22.72
CA LEU A 38 -13.65 -7.09 22.63
C LEU A 38 -14.84 -7.74 23.35
N ALA A 39 -15.38 -7.08 24.39
CA ALA A 39 -16.54 -7.54 25.13
C ALA A 39 -17.87 -7.32 24.39
N LYS A 40 -17.88 -6.57 23.28
CA LYS A 40 -19.09 -6.41 22.47
C LYS A 40 -19.54 -7.78 21.91
N PRO A 41 -20.81 -8.16 22.06
CA PRO A 41 -21.34 -9.40 21.50
C PRO A 41 -21.01 -9.53 20.00
N GLY A 42 -20.51 -10.69 19.58
CA GLY A 42 -20.19 -10.99 18.19
C GLY A 42 -18.81 -10.53 17.68
N VAL A 43 -18.12 -9.59 18.35
CA VAL A 43 -16.79 -9.12 17.90
C VAL A 43 -15.73 -10.22 17.98
N ARG A 44 -15.74 -10.98 19.07
CA ARG A 44 -14.81 -12.11 19.27
C ARG A 44 -15.07 -13.22 18.25
N ASP A 45 -16.33 -13.51 17.95
CA ASP A 45 -16.71 -14.56 17.00
C ASP A 45 -16.37 -14.18 15.57
N ALA A 46 -16.65 -12.93 15.15
CA ALA A 46 -16.26 -12.42 13.84
C ALA A 46 -14.73 -12.46 13.64
N ARG A 47 -13.96 -12.15 14.70
CA ARG A 47 -12.48 -12.23 14.65
C ARG A 47 -12.00 -13.68 14.52
N ASN A 48 -12.60 -14.60 15.28
CA ASN A 48 -12.28 -16.01 15.21
C ASN A 48 -12.62 -16.60 13.84
N GLU A 49 -13.75 -16.19 13.25
CA GLU A 49 -14.16 -16.61 11.91
C GLU A 49 -13.20 -16.09 10.85
N LYS A 50 -12.81 -14.81 10.91
CA LYS A 50 -11.78 -14.25 10.03
C LYS A 50 -10.43 -14.97 10.18
N ALA A 51 -10.08 -15.43 11.38
CA ALA A 51 -8.89 -16.25 11.60
C ALA A 51 -9.01 -17.64 10.96
N ARG A 52 -10.18 -18.29 11.09
CA ARG A 52 -10.46 -19.58 10.44
C ARG A 52 -10.37 -19.49 8.92
N ILE A 53 -10.98 -18.47 8.32
CA ILE A 53 -10.94 -18.23 6.88
C ILE A 53 -9.50 -18.07 6.40
N ARG A 54 -8.67 -17.27 7.10
CA ARG A 54 -7.24 -17.09 6.75
C ARG A 54 -6.46 -18.41 6.81
N VAL A 55 -6.68 -19.22 7.84
CA VAL A 55 -6.03 -20.54 7.95
C VAL A 55 -6.48 -21.47 6.84
N ALA A 56 -7.76 -21.48 6.50
CA ALA A 56 -8.30 -22.28 5.40
C ALA A 56 -7.71 -21.85 4.03
N GLN A 57 -7.65 -20.56 3.76
CA GLN A 57 -7.03 -20.00 2.55
C GLN A 57 -5.53 -20.36 2.46
N ASN A 58 -4.78 -20.22 3.55
CA ASN A 58 -3.37 -20.58 3.57
C ASN A 58 -3.15 -22.08 3.34
N ARG A 59 -4.02 -22.94 3.90
CA ARG A 59 -3.98 -24.39 3.62
C ARG A 59 -4.29 -24.71 2.16
N ALA A 60 -5.30 -24.05 1.57
CA ALA A 60 -5.64 -24.22 0.17
C ALA A 60 -4.49 -23.78 -0.75
N ARG A 61 -3.86 -22.63 -0.46
CA ARG A 61 -2.69 -22.13 -1.18
C ARG A 61 -1.52 -23.11 -1.10
N LYS A 62 -1.19 -23.61 0.11
CA LYS A 62 -0.12 -24.61 0.29
C LYS A 62 -0.41 -25.91 -0.47
N LYS A 63 -1.67 -26.34 -0.53
CA LYS A 63 -2.07 -27.53 -1.30
C LYS A 63 -1.88 -27.34 -2.80
N ARG A 64 -2.17 -26.14 -3.33
CA ARG A 64 -1.96 -25.81 -4.76
C ARG A 64 -0.48 -25.82 -5.14
N VAL A 65 0.39 -25.24 -4.31
CA VAL A 65 1.85 -25.26 -4.54
C VAL A 65 2.37 -26.70 -4.58
N LEU A 66 1.99 -27.52 -3.59
CA LEU A 66 2.42 -28.93 -3.54
C LEU A 66 1.87 -29.79 -4.70
N SER A 67 0.70 -29.45 -5.27
CA SER A 67 0.17 -30.19 -6.43
C SER A 67 0.86 -29.84 -7.75
N CYS A 68 1.42 -28.62 -7.87
CA CYS A 68 2.18 -28.22 -9.06
C CYS A 68 3.57 -28.85 -9.08
N GLU A 69 4.21 -29.02 -7.91
CA GLU A 69 5.54 -29.66 -7.80
C GLU A 69 5.55 -31.17 -8.10
N ALA A 70 4.38 -31.83 -8.14
CA ALA A 70 4.30 -33.28 -8.34
C ALA A 70 4.35 -33.73 -9.81
N HIS A 71 4.38 -32.78 -10.77
CA HIS A 71 4.39 -33.07 -12.21
C HIS A 71 5.69 -32.75 -12.94
N ASP A 72 6.74 -32.31 -12.22
CA ASP A 72 8.07 -32.19 -12.80
C ASP A 72 8.71 -33.58 -12.89
N THR A 73 8.34 -34.32 -13.94
CA THR A 73 9.20 -35.38 -14.47
C THR A 73 10.58 -34.79 -14.73
N PRO A 74 11.66 -35.37 -14.17
CA PRO A 74 13.01 -34.87 -14.37
C PRO A 74 13.33 -34.91 -15.87
N VAL A 75 13.42 -33.73 -16.47
CA VAL A 75 13.91 -33.57 -17.85
C VAL A 75 15.32 -34.12 -17.88
N THR A 76 15.48 -35.28 -18.53
CA THR A 76 16.78 -35.89 -18.77
C THR A 76 17.61 -34.92 -19.59
N ALA A 77 18.84 -34.65 -19.15
CA ALA A 77 19.76 -33.66 -19.69
C ALA A 77 20.31 -33.96 -21.12
N SER A 78 19.55 -34.68 -21.95
CA SER A 78 19.98 -35.15 -23.28
C SER A 78 19.50 -34.29 -24.46
N ASP A 79 18.57 -33.36 -24.26
CA ASP A 79 17.90 -32.65 -25.39
C ASP A 79 18.13 -31.13 -25.40
N HIS A 80 19.17 -30.63 -24.73
CA HIS A 80 19.42 -29.19 -24.57
C HIS A 80 20.16 -28.52 -25.77
N GLU A 81 20.42 -29.24 -26.87
CA GLU A 81 21.10 -28.66 -28.05
C GLU A 81 20.15 -28.22 -29.17
N ASP A 82 18.92 -28.73 -29.27
CA ASP A 82 18.01 -28.36 -30.37
C ASP A 82 17.04 -27.21 -30.06
N TYR A 83 16.89 -26.82 -28.78
CA TYR A 83 15.89 -25.83 -28.36
C TYR A 83 16.23 -24.38 -28.79
N TYR A 84 17.51 -24.06 -29.00
CA TYR A 84 17.91 -22.70 -29.41
C TYR A 84 17.86 -22.46 -30.92
N SER A 85 17.77 -23.50 -31.76
CA SER A 85 17.75 -23.33 -33.23
C SER A 85 16.33 -23.12 -33.79
N GLN A 86 15.27 -23.36 -33.01
CA GLN A 86 13.87 -23.24 -33.45
C GLN A 86 13.25 -21.85 -33.18
N TYR A 87 13.88 -21.04 -32.33
CA TYR A 87 13.44 -19.68 -32.01
C TYR A 87 13.78 -18.64 -33.11
N ASP A 88 14.77 -18.91 -33.96
CA ASP A 88 15.11 -18.03 -35.08
C ASP A 88 14.24 -18.28 -36.33
N ALA A 89 13.73 -19.50 -36.52
CA ALA A 89 12.89 -19.84 -37.68
C ALA A 89 11.44 -19.35 -37.54
N THR A 90 10.89 -19.30 -36.32
CA THR A 90 9.49 -18.87 -36.07
C THR A 90 9.32 -17.36 -36.12
N LYS A 91 10.39 -16.58 -35.92
CA LYS A 91 10.36 -15.11 -36.05
C LYS A 91 10.31 -14.63 -37.51
N ALA A 92 10.74 -15.46 -38.46
CA ALA A 92 10.72 -15.12 -39.89
C ALA A 92 9.36 -15.38 -40.57
N VAL A 93 8.55 -16.32 -40.08
CA VAL A 93 7.28 -16.71 -40.72
C VAL A 93 6.11 -15.78 -40.35
N LEU A 94 6.17 -15.08 -39.21
CA LEU A 94 5.07 -14.21 -38.74
C LEU A 94 5.00 -12.82 -39.40
N THR A 95 5.75 -12.57 -40.48
CA THR A 95 5.76 -11.25 -41.16
C THR A 95 5.16 -11.24 -42.57
N LEU A 96 4.60 -12.34 -43.09
CA LEU A 96 4.11 -12.38 -44.48
C LEU A 96 2.63 -12.66 -44.73
N ASP A 97 1.81 -13.05 -43.75
CA ASP A 97 0.38 -13.34 -44.00
C ASP A 97 -0.55 -12.50 -43.12
N ARG A 98 -0.65 -11.20 -43.42
CA ARG A 98 -1.75 -10.38 -42.91
C ARG A 98 -2.31 -9.48 -44.01
N ASN A 99 -2.81 -10.13 -45.07
CA ASN A 99 -3.80 -9.55 -45.97
C ASN A 99 -5.07 -10.40 -45.91
N ASP A 100 -6.17 -9.71 -45.64
CA ASP A 100 -7.56 -10.03 -46.01
C ASP A 100 -8.18 -11.35 -45.50
N SER A 101 -8.80 -11.30 -44.32
CA SER A 101 -9.96 -12.15 -44.04
C SER A 101 -10.88 -11.52 -42.99
N GLU A 102 -11.89 -10.83 -43.52
CA GLU A 102 -13.11 -10.40 -42.85
C GLU A 102 -13.99 -11.63 -42.56
N CYS A 103 -14.18 -12.03 -41.29
CA CYS A 103 -15.42 -12.65 -40.78
C CYS A 103 -15.41 -12.98 -39.28
N ASP A 104 -16.52 -12.60 -38.65
CA ASP A 104 -17.25 -13.21 -37.53
C ASP A 104 -16.55 -13.93 -36.34
N ALA A 105 -16.75 -13.29 -35.19
CA ALA A 105 -17.37 -13.82 -33.97
C ALA A 105 -16.77 -15.01 -33.19
N THR A 106 -16.77 -14.77 -31.88
CA THR A 106 -16.85 -15.69 -30.72
C THR A 106 -15.58 -16.24 -30.06
N GLU A 107 -15.59 -16.01 -28.74
CA GLU A 107 -15.08 -16.85 -27.63
C GLU A 107 -13.58 -17.02 -27.35
N ALA A 108 -13.24 -16.53 -26.15
CA ALA A 108 -12.46 -17.20 -25.10
C ALA A 108 -11.00 -17.56 -25.38
N VAL A 109 -10.08 -16.76 -24.82
CA VAL A 109 -8.88 -17.30 -24.14
C VAL A 109 -8.53 -16.41 -22.94
N LEU A 110 -8.63 -16.96 -21.74
CA LEU A 110 -7.92 -16.50 -20.55
C LEU A 110 -6.44 -16.82 -20.75
N ALA A 111 -5.62 -15.81 -21.00
CA ALA A 111 -4.17 -15.95 -21.00
C ALA A 111 -3.66 -15.99 -19.55
N ASN A 112 -3.06 -17.12 -19.18
CA ASN A 112 -2.29 -17.28 -17.95
C ASN A 112 -0.92 -16.63 -18.16
N ASP A 113 -0.54 -15.69 -17.28
CA ASP A 113 0.82 -15.19 -17.15
C ASP A 113 1.62 -16.15 -16.25
N ASP A 114 2.27 -17.14 -16.86
CA ASP A 114 3.32 -17.94 -16.23
C ASP A 114 4.65 -17.16 -16.30
N LEU A 115 4.99 -16.44 -15.23
CA LEU A 115 6.35 -15.93 -15.03
C LEU A 115 7.21 -17.03 -14.39
N PRO A 116 8.31 -17.47 -15.02
CA PRO A 116 9.22 -18.42 -14.42
C PRO A 116 9.97 -17.77 -13.26
N TYR A 117 9.87 -18.43 -12.10
CA TYR A 117 10.66 -18.20 -10.91
C TYR A 117 12.15 -18.45 -11.25
N LEU A 118 12.95 -17.39 -11.31
CA LEU A 118 14.40 -17.51 -11.44
C LEU A 118 14.95 -18.17 -10.18
N ALA A 119 15.34 -19.43 -10.34
CA ALA A 119 16.06 -20.21 -9.34
C ALA A 119 17.44 -19.62 -9.05
N ASP A 120 17.82 -19.72 -7.78
CA ASP A 120 19.09 -19.32 -7.18
C ASP A 120 20.32 -19.81 -7.99
N ALA A 121 21.07 -18.87 -8.54
CA ALA A 121 22.40 -19.10 -9.06
C ALA A 121 23.46 -18.63 -8.04
N ASN A 122 24.11 -19.61 -7.41
CA ASN A 122 25.52 -19.62 -7.00
C ASN A 122 26.14 -18.29 -6.50
N LEU A 123 25.96 -18.00 -5.21
CA LEU A 123 26.85 -17.09 -4.48
C LEU A 123 28.14 -17.84 -4.08
N PRO A 124 29.34 -17.34 -4.44
CA PRO A 124 30.60 -17.91 -3.98
C PRO A 124 30.79 -17.68 -2.47
N SER A 125 31.26 -18.73 -1.78
CA SER A 125 31.68 -18.69 -0.38
C SER A 125 32.66 -17.55 -0.07
N PRO A 126 32.40 -16.71 0.94
CA PRO A 126 33.43 -15.85 1.50
C PRO A 126 34.35 -16.68 2.40
N ARG A 127 35.53 -17.03 1.87
CA ARG A 127 36.68 -17.40 2.69
C ARG A 127 37.28 -16.14 3.32
N ASN A 128 37.77 -16.32 4.54
CA ASN A 128 38.65 -15.45 5.34
C ASN A 128 37.93 -14.58 6.37
N SER A 129 37.65 -15.20 7.51
CA SER A 129 37.52 -14.55 8.81
C SER A 129 38.85 -13.91 9.22
N PRO A 130 38.91 -12.60 9.49
CA PRO A 130 40.01 -12.01 10.25
C PRO A 130 39.78 -12.27 11.74
N SER A 131 40.87 -12.61 12.42
CA SER A 131 40.94 -12.87 13.86
C SER A 131 40.33 -11.73 14.68
N LEU A 132 39.53 -12.14 15.66
CA LEU A 132 39.24 -11.43 16.90
C LEU A 132 40.53 -10.82 17.47
N GLN A 133 40.70 -9.51 17.34
CA GLN A 133 41.53 -8.75 18.27
C GLN A 133 40.59 -8.12 19.30
N ALA A 134 40.90 -8.42 20.56
CA ALA A 134 40.27 -7.87 21.73
C ALA A 134 40.25 -6.34 21.64
N ILE A 135 39.05 -5.77 21.66
CA ILE A 135 38.86 -4.35 21.92
C ILE A 135 38.58 -4.28 23.42
N ASP A 136 39.46 -3.58 24.12
CA ASP A 136 39.45 -3.40 25.55
C ASP A 136 38.09 -2.84 26.02
N GLU A 137 37.51 -3.55 26.99
CA GLU A 137 36.41 -3.12 27.83
C GLU A 137 36.92 -2.02 28.78
N GLU A 138 36.90 -0.76 28.35
CA GLU A 138 37.01 0.37 29.29
C GLU A 138 36.06 1.50 28.92
N SER A 139 35.53 2.15 29.97
CA SER A 139 34.74 3.37 29.97
C SER A 139 33.22 3.19 29.95
N CYS A 140 32.74 2.73 31.11
CA CYS A 140 31.59 3.25 31.83
C CYS A 140 31.32 4.76 31.59
N TYR A 141 30.57 5.08 30.54
CA TYR A 141 29.83 6.33 30.47
C TYR A 141 28.57 6.22 31.34
N ASP A 142 28.71 6.66 32.59
CA ASP A 142 27.62 7.10 33.44
C ASP A 142 26.98 8.35 32.81
N ARG A 143 26.12 8.15 31.81
CA ARG A 143 25.17 9.19 31.41
C ARG A 143 24.05 9.14 32.42
N SER A 144 24.15 10.00 33.43
CA SER A 144 23.02 10.46 34.22
C SER A 144 21.93 10.93 33.25
N PHE A 145 20.98 10.04 32.99
CA PHE A 145 19.81 10.31 32.17
C PHE A 145 18.96 11.27 33.01
N ASP A 146 19.07 12.57 32.76
CA ASP A 146 18.18 13.56 33.32
C ASP A 146 16.75 13.23 32.83
N PRO A 147 15.81 12.87 33.71
CA PRO A 147 14.45 12.50 33.32
C PRO A 147 13.57 13.72 33.01
N ASP A 148 14.17 14.88 32.77
CA ASP A 148 13.51 16.00 32.09
C ASP A 148 13.41 15.71 30.57
N GLU A 149 12.89 14.52 30.25
CA GLU A 149 12.05 14.36 29.07
C GLU A 149 10.81 15.20 29.32
N SER A 150 10.99 16.51 29.10
CA SER A 150 9.96 17.34 28.51
C SER A 150 9.45 16.54 27.31
N ILE A 151 8.37 15.79 27.56
CA ILE A 151 7.42 15.35 26.55
C ILE A 151 6.98 16.66 25.92
N LEU A 152 7.79 17.14 24.99
CA LEU A 152 7.41 18.08 23.97
C LEU A 152 6.37 17.30 23.20
N THR A 153 5.13 17.35 23.70
CA THR A 153 3.96 17.30 22.85
C THR A 153 4.27 18.30 21.77
N MET A 154 4.80 17.82 20.65
CA MET A 154 4.91 18.60 19.44
C MET A 154 3.48 19.05 19.20
N ASP A 155 3.21 20.31 19.50
CA ASP A 155 1.96 20.96 19.14
C ASP A 155 1.90 20.85 17.61
N SER A 156 1.20 19.80 17.16
CA SER A 156 1.10 19.34 15.77
C SER A 156 0.50 20.38 14.82
N ASP A 157 0.06 21.50 15.38
CA ASP A 157 -0.77 22.51 14.72
C ASP A 157 0.00 23.77 14.34
N LEU A 158 1.31 23.87 14.59
CA LEU A 158 2.11 24.97 14.04
C LEU A 158 2.32 24.74 12.53
N PRO A 159 1.71 25.57 11.65
CA PRO A 159 1.86 25.40 10.21
C PRO A 159 3.30 25.69 9.81
N CYS A 160 3.93 24.72 9.14
CA CYS A 160 5.18 24.94 8.44
C CYS A 160 4.96 25.97 7.31
N ALA A 161 5.85 26.96 7.19
CA ALA A 161 5.85 27.97 6.12
C ALA A 161 6.40 27.42 4.78
N CYS A 162 6.25 26.12 4.53
CA CYS A 162 6.68 25.48 3.30
C CYS A 162 5.61 25.63 2.22
N ASP A 163 6.02 25.99 1.00
CA ASP A 163 5.11 26.19 -0.13
C ASP A 163 4.55 24.86 -0.70
N SER A 164 5.08 23.71 -0.26
CA SER A 164 4.62 22.39 -0.69
C SER A 164 3.26 22.04 -0.09
N PRO A 165 2.34 21.42 -0.86
CA PRO A 165 1.05 20.98 -0.33
C PRO A 165 1.23 19.96 0.80
N SER A 166 0.31 19.94 1.77
CA SER A 166 0.32 18.88 2.78
C SER A 166 -0.12 17.55 2.17
N LEU A 167 0.27 16.42 2.76
CA LEU A 167 -0.16 15.10 2.27
C LEU A 167 -1.68 14.92 2.34
N GLN A 168 -2.33 15.52 3.33
CA GLN A 168 -3.80 15.55 3.44
C GLN A 168 -4.44 16.39 2.32
N THR A 169 -3.80 17.50 1.93
CA THR A 169 -4.22 18.28 0.76
C THR A 169 -4.13 17.43 -0.50
N LEU A 170 -3.04 16.68 -0.68
CA LEU A 170 -2.87 15.77 -1.81
C LEU A 170 -3.90 14.64 -1.81
N GLU A 171 -4.23 14.07 -0.64
CA GLU A 171 -5.30 13.07 -0.53
C GLU A 171 -6.65 13.61 -1.03
N ILE A 172 -6.99 14.85 -0.66
CA ILE A 172 -8.21 15.50 -1.15
C ILE A 172 -8.16 15.72 -2.66
N LEU A 173 -7.03 16.19 -3.19
CA LEU A 173 -6.86 16.44 -4.63
C LEU A 173 -6.93 15.13 -5.44
N VAL A 174 -6.26 14.07 -5.00
CA VAL A 174 -6.35 12.74 -5.60
C VAL A 174 -7.77 12.22 -5.53
N GLY A 175 -8.43 12.36 -4.38
CA GLY A 175 -9.83 11.98 -4.22
C GLY A 175 -10.79 12.75 -5.12
N GLN A 176 -10.48 14.01 -5.49
CA GLN A 176 -11.28 14.78 -6.45
C GLN A 176 -11.01 14.36 -7.89
N TRP A 177 -9.74 14.21 -8.26
CA TRP A 177 -9.32 13.76 -9.59
C TRP A 177 -9.90 12.38 -9.94
N ARG A 178 -9.95 11.45 -8.97
CA ARG A 178 -10.52 10.10 -9.19
C ARG A 178 -12.04 10.03 -9.29
N LYS A 179 -12.80 11.06 -8.89
CA LYS A 179 -14.27 10.98 -8.76
C LYS A 179 -15.01 10.62 -10.04
N GLU A 180 -14.37 10.81 -11.19
CA GLU A 180 -14.97 10.54 -12.49
C GLU A 180 -14.91 9.05 -12.88
N TRP A 181 -14.03 8.29 -12.23
CA TRP A 181 -13.76 6.90 -12.57
C TRP A 181 -14.11 5.93 -11.43
N LEU A 182 -14.48 4.71 -11.81
CA LEU A 182 -14.89 3.67 -10.87
C LEU A 182 -13.67 3.03 -10.17
N SER A 183 -13.89 1.95 -9.42
CA SER A 183 -12.80 1.15 -8.85
C SER A 183 -11.90 0.58 -9.96
N GLU A 184 -10.65 0.27 -9.61
CA GLU A 184 -9.64 -0.25 -10.55
C GLU A 184 -10.11 -1.47 -11.34
N GLU A 185 -10.83 -2.37 -10.69
CA GLU A 185 -11.44 -3.55 -11.32
C GLU A 185 -12.46 -3.21 -12.42
N MET A 186 -13.03 -2.00 -12.38
CA MET A 186 -14.04 -1.52 -13.32
C MET A 186 -13.51 -0.55 -14.36
N TRP A 187 -12.24 -0.14 -14.30
CA TRP A 187 -11.67 0.86 -15.22
C TRP A 187 -11.81 0.46 -16.68
N ASN A 188 -11.49 -0.80 -17.02
CA ASN A 188 -11.60 -1.29 -18.39
C ASN A 188 -13.04 -1.22 -18.92
N GLU A 189 -14.02 -1.61 -18.11
CA GLU A 189 -15.42 -1.61 -18.50
C GLU A 189 -15.97 -0.18 -18.61
N ALA A 190 -15.66 0.69 -17.64
CA ALA A 190 -16.03 2.09 -17.65
C ALA A 190 -15.43 2.84 -18.85
N TYR A 191 -14.16 2.59 -19.16
CA TYR A 191 -13.47 3.14 -20.32
C TYR A 191 -14.15 2.73 -21.62
N ASN A 192 -14.36 1.43 -21.83
CA ASN A 192 -14.97 0.91 -23.05
C ASN A 192 -16.41 1.41 -23.22
N GLU A 193 -17.17 1.55 -22.13
CA GLU A 193 -18.50 2.14 -22.14
C GLU A 193 -18.45 3.64 -22.52
N ALA A 194 -17.52 4.41 -21.97
CA ALA A 194 -17.33 5.81 -22.34
C ALA A 194 -16.90 5.97 -23.80
N LEU A 195 -15.98 5.12 -24.28
CA LEU A 195 -15.55 5.08 -25.68
C LEU A 195 -16.70 4.74 -26.63
N ARG A 196 -17.50 3.70 -26.34
CA ARG A 196 -18.70 3.36 -27.13
C ARG A 196 -19.69 4.52 -27.19
N ARG A 197 -19.89 5.24 -26.07
CA ARG A 197 -20.72 6.44 -26.03
C ARG A 197 -20.15 7.57 -26.88
N ALA A 198 -18.83 7.80 -26.86
CA ALA A 198 -18.19 8.81 -27.69
C ALA A 198 -18.28 8.46 -29.19
N LEU A 199 -18.03 7.20 -29.56
CA LEU A 199 -18.13 6.71 -30.93
C LEU A 199 -19.55 6.85 -31.50
N SER A 200 -20.58 6.48 -30.73
CA SER A 200 -21.97 6.62 -31.20
C SER A 200 -22.42 8.07 -31.40
N LYS A 201 -21.70 9.04 -30.81
CA LYS A 201 -21.91 10.48 -31.02
C LYS A 201 -20.98 11.12 -32.04
N GLY A 202 -19.99 10.38 -32.56
CA GLY A 202 -18.93 10.95 -33.41
C GLY A 202 -17.95 11.85 -32.64
N GLU A 203 -17.86 11.71 -31.31
CA GLU A 203 -17.02 12.52 -30.41
C GLU A 203 -15.70 11.82 -30.04
N HIS A 204 -15.22 10.90 -30.86
CA HIS A 204 -14.04 10.08 -30.56
C HIS A 204 -12.79 10.91 -30.23
N ALA A 205 -12.47 11.91 -31.05
CA ALA A 205 -11.30 12.76 -30.84
C ALA A 205 -11.36 13.52 -29.50
N ILE A 206 -12.55 14.01 -29.13
CA ILE A 206 -12.78 14.72 -27.86
C ILE A 206 -12.57 13.78 -26.69
N PHE A 207 -13.06 12.54 -26.78
CA PHE A 207 -12.87 11.54 -25.73
C PHE A 207 -11.38 11.17 -25.53
N VAL A 208 -10.64 10.99 -26.63
CA VAL A 208 -9.19 10.73 -26.57
C VAL A 208 -8.45 11.90 -25.93
N GLU A 209 -8.79 13.14 -26.30
CA GLU A 209 -8.21 14.35 -25.69
C GLU A 209 -8.51 14.44 -24.19
N GLN A 210 -9.75 14.13 -23.77
CA GLN A 210 -10.13 14.08 -22.35
C GLN A 210 -9.33 13.03 -21.57
N CYS A 211 -9.14 11.84 -22.13
CA CYS A 211 -8.32 10.79 -21.50
C CYS A 211 -6.86 11.22 -21.37
N ALA A 212 -6.30 11.88 -22.40
CA ALA A 212 -4.94 12.42 -22.37
C ALA A 212 -4.79 13.54 -21.33
N GLN A 213 -5.79 14.41 -21.21
CA GLN A 213 -5.85 15.45 -20.19
C GLN A 213 -5.90 14.85 -18.78
N HIS A 214 -6.76 13.85 -18.55
CA HIS A 214 -6.85 13.14 -17.26
C HIS A 214 -5.52 12.53 -16.83
N ALA A 215 -4.83 11.85 -17.76
CA ALA A 215 -3.50 11.29 -17.50
C ALA A 215 -2.46 12.39 -17.20
N SER A 216 -2.56 13.54 -17.87
CA SER A 216 -1.68 14.69 -17.63
C SER A 216 -1.88 15.31 -16.25
N GLU A 217 -3.12 15.45 -15.80
CA GLU A 217 -3.46 15.91 -14.45
C GLU A 217 -2.93 14.95 -13.38
N GLY A 218 -3.09 13.64 -13.59
CA GLY A 218 -2.49 12.62 -12.72
C GLY A 218 -0.97 12.73 -12.63
N ARG A 219 -0.27 13.01 -13.74
CA ARG A 219 1.20 13.28 -13.71
C ARG A 219 1.54 14.53 -12.90
N SER A 220 0.74 15.59 -13.01
CA SER A 220 0.93 16.79 -12.19
C SER A 220 0.78 16.51 -10.69
N LEU A 221 -0.14 15.60 -10.32
CA LEU A 221 -0.28 15.13 -8.94
C LEU A 221 0.94 14.32 -8.48
N LEU A 222 1.51 13.47 -9.35
CA LEU A 222 2.74 12.73 -9.04
C LEU A 222 3.93 13.66 -8.78
N GLU A 223 4.09 14.72 -9.58
CA GLU A 223 5.12 15.74 -9.31
C GLU A 223 4.87 16.45 -7.98
N SER A 224 3.62 16.77 -7.66
CA SER A 224 3.27 17.37 -6.36
C SER A 224 3.57 16.43 -5.18
N ILE A 225 3.31 15.12 -5.33
CA ILE A 225 3.69 14.10 -4.33
C ILE A 225 5.22 14.04 -4.18
N LYS A 226 5.94 14.07 -5.30
CA LYS A 226 7.41 14.08 -5.32
C LYS A 226 7.98 15.30 -4.61
N ASP A 227 7.39 16.48 -4.78
CA ASP A 227 7.82 17.70 -4.07
C ASP A 227 7.65 17.57 -2.55
N VAL A 228 6.58 16.92 -2.09
CA VAL A 228 6.38 16.62 -0.66
C VAL A 228 7.45 15.68 -0.13
N VAL A 229 7.80 14.63 -0.89
CA VAL A 229 8.85 13.68 -0.50
C VAL A 229 10.23 14.33 -0.44
N HIS A 230 10.52 15.26 -1.36
CA HIS A 230 11.80 15.95 -1.45
C HIS A 230 11.89 17.22 -0.60
N THR A 231 10.88 17.51 0.24
CA THR A 231 10.89 18.69 1.08
C THR A 231 12.11 18.69 2.02
N HIS A 232 12.84 19.80 2.04
CA HIS A 232 14.01 19.97 2.92
C HIS A 232 13.62 20.44 4.32
N CYS A 233 12.34 20.70 4.59
CA CYS A 233 11.86 21.10 5.90
C CYS A 233 11.97 19.94 6.91
N PRO A 234 12.74 20.08 8.00
CA PRO A 234 12.89 19.01 9.00
C PRO A 234 11.56 18.58 9.63
N TYR A 235 10.65 19.52 9.88
CA TYR A 235 9.34 19.25 10.48
C TYR A 235 8.47 18.38 9.56
N CYS A 236 8.36 18.75 8.28
CA CYS A 236 7.59 17.99 7.30
C CYS A 236 8.18 16.61 7.06
N ARG A 237 9.52 16.51 7.06
CA ARG A 237 10.20 15.22 6.92
C ARG A 237 9.93 14.28 8.09
N GLU A 238 9.87 14.80 9.32
CA GLU A 238 9.53 13.99 10.49
C GLU A 238 8.07 13.51 10.41
N ARG A 239 7.14 14.41 10.04
CA ARG A 239 5.74 14.06 9.83
C ARG A 239 5.56 12.98 8.76
N LEU A 240 6.28 13.07 7.64
CA LEU A 240 6.22 12.10 6.55
C LEU A 240 6.58 10.67 6.98
N LYS A 241 7.42 10.50 8.01
CA LYS A 241 7.72 9.17 8.57
C LYS A 241 6.49 8.49 9.16
N TYR A 242 5.59 9.27 9.78
CA TYR A 242 4.34 8.76 10.32
C TYR A 242 3.31 8.52 9.22
N ASP A 243 3.35 9.33 8.17
CA ASP A 243 2.38 9.28 7.07
C ASP A 243 2.86 8.45 5.85
N THR A 244 3.88 7.61 6.01
CA THR A 244 4.47 6.84 4.91
C THR A 244 3.47 5.88 4.24
N ILE A 245 2.52 5.33 5.00
CA ILE A 245 1.46 4.47 4.45
C ILE A 245 0.55 5.27 3.52
N LEU A 246 0.10 6.45 3.96
CA LEU A 246 -0.75 7.33 3.14
C LEU A 246 -0.01 7.76 1.87
N LEU A 247 1.28 8.11 1.99
CA LEU A 247 2.10 8.46 0.83
C LEU A 247 2.15 7.31 -0.20
N TYR A 248 2.37 6.08 0.26
CA TYR A 248 2.40 4.91 -0.60
C TYR A 248 1.05 4.66 -1.28
N ASP A 249 -0.05 4.75 -0.53
CA ASP A 249 -1.40 4.56 -1.06
C ASP A 249 -1.74 5.60 -2.14
N LEU A 250 -1.35 6.87 -1.94
CA LEU A 250 -1.51 7.92 -2.95
C LEU A 250 -0.66 7.65 -4.20
N LEU A 251 0.62 7.28 -4.03
CA LEU A 251 1.51 6.97 -5.15
C LEU A 251 0.97 5.83 -6.00
N VAL A 252 0.58 4.71 -5.37
CA VAL A 252 0.04 3.56 -6.08
C VAL A 252 -1.24 3.94 -6.80
N SER A 253 -2.17 4.61 -6.11
CA SER A 253 -3.46 5.00 -6.67
C SER A 253 -3.33 5.90 -7.89
N VAL A 254 -2.45 6.91 -7.86
CA VAL A 254 -2.28 7.83 -9.00
C VAL A 254 -1.50 7.15 -10.13
N THR A 255 -0.45 6.40 -9.80
CA THR A 255 0.40 5.75 -10.81
C THR A 255 -0.36 4.70 -11.59
N SER A 256 -1.15 3.83 -10.94
CA SER A 256 -1.89 2.78 -11.63
C SER A 256 -2.92 3.35 -12.58
N GLU A 257 -3.66 4.39 -12.17
CA GLU A 257 -4.68 5.03 -13.01
C GLU A 257 -4.05 5.81 -14.18
N VAL A 258 -2.99 6.58 -13.96
CA VAL A 258 -2.24 7.24 -15.06
C VAL A 258 -1.74 6.21 -16.07
N LYS A 259 -1.16 5.10 -15.61
CA LYS A 259 -0.64 4.04 -16.49
C LYS A 259 -1.74 3.35 -17.27
N PHE A 260 -2.90 3.13 -16.67
CA PHE A 260 -4.07 2.60 -17.37
C PHE A 260 -4.43 3.48 -18.59
N PHE A 261 -4.57 4.79 -18.41
CA PHE A 261 -4.91 5.71 -19.51
C PHE A 261 -3.80 5.80 -20.56
N GLU A 262 -2.53 5.89 -20.15
CA GLU A 262 -1.40 5.93 -21.10
C GLU A 262 -1.38 4.69 -22.01
N VAL A 263 -1.61 3.50 -21.46
CA VAL A 263 -1.65 2.26 -22.24
C VAL A 263 -2.86 2.26 -23.18
N LYS A 264 -4.04 2.65 -22.71
CA LYS A 264 -5.26 2.70 -23.55
C LYS A 264 -5.12 3.65 -24.73
N LEU A 265 -4.58 4.84 -24.50
CA LEU A 265 -4.34 5.84 -25.55
C LEU A 265 -3.36 5.36 -26.63
N VAL A 266 -2.32 4.61 -26.25
CA VAL A 266 -1.38 4.02 -27.22
C VAL A 266 -2.06 2.96 -28.08
N VAL A 267 -2.90 2.11 -27.50
CA VAL A 267 -3.63 1.08 -28.25
C VAL A 267 -4.59 1.72 -29.26
N ASP A 268 -5.37 2.72 -28.83
CA ASP A 268 -6.39 3.35 -29.67
C ASP A 268 -5.79 4.19 -30.81
N THR A 269 -4.56 4.71 -30.64
CA THR A 269 -3.85 5.45 -31.70
C THR A 269 -3.19 4.56 -32.75
N VAL A 270 -2.90 3.30 -32.42
CA VAL A 270 -2.29 2.33 -33.36
C VAL A 270 -3.35 1.57 -34.16
N CYS A 271 -4.55 1.38 -33.60
CA CYS A 271 -5.61 0.57 -34.21
C CYS A 271 -6.58 1.36 -35.12
N ASN A 272 -6.47 2.69 -35.19
CA ASN A 272 -7.29 3.57 -36.05
C ASN A 272 -6.43 4.19 -37.16
#